data_AF-A0A0F9AEQ5-F1
#
_entry.id   AF-A0A0F9AEQ5-F1
#
_cell.length_a   1.000
_cell.length_b   1.000
_cell.length_c   1.000
_cell.angle_alpha   90.00
_cell.angle_beta   90.00
_cell.angle_gamma   90.00
#
_symmetry.space_group_name_H-M   'P 1'
#
loop_
_entity.id
_entity.type
_entity.pdbx_description
1 polymer ?
#
loop_
_entity_poly.entity_id
_entity_poly.type
_entity_poly.pdbx_seq_one_letter_code
_entity_poly.pdbx_strand_id
1 'polypeptide(L)' 'MGLEKMTVGELIARLMRFNQSAKVDVVVHCMPEQFTITWGGREGDTKKTCSEVSFYVDRLCQDESDC' A
#
# COMPACT_ATOMS: atom_id res chain seq x y z
N MET A 1 6.37 -12.57 -15.35
CA MET A 1 4.97 -12.10 -15.44
C MET A 1 4.94 -10.74 -14.77
N GLY A 2 4.54 -9.69 -15.47
CA GLY A 2 4.46 -8.36 -14.86
C GLY A 2 3.40 -8.35 -13.76
N LEU A 3 3.73 -7.77 -12.61
CA LEU A 3 2.72 -7.47 -11.59
C LEU A 3 1.81 -6.38 -12.15
N GLU A 4 0.57 -6.75 -12.46
CA GLU A 4 -0.43 -5.76 -12.89
C GLU A 4 -0.82 -4.92 -11.67
N LYS A 5 -0.47 -3.62 -11.70
CA LYS A 5 -0.82 -2.69 -10.62
C LYS A 5 -2.31 -2.35 -10.72
N MET A 6 -3.02 -2.42 -9.60
CA MET A 6 -4.42 -1.97 -9.52
C MET A 6 -4.51 -0.49 -9.15
N THR A 7 -5.58 0.17 -9.57
CA THR A 7 -5.89 1.55 -9.15
C THR A 7 -6.49 1.56 -7.73
N VAL A 8 -6.42 2.72 -7.06
CA VAL A 8 -7.05 2.94 -5.76
C VAL A 8 -8.57 2.68 -5.81
N GLY A 9 -9.23 3.08 -6.90
CA GLY A 9 -10.67 2.87 -7.08
C GLY A 9 -11.06 1.40 -7.13
N GLU A 10 -10.26 0.57 -7.81
CA GLU A 10 -10.50 -0.88 -7.86
C GLU A 10 -10.28 -1.56 -6.52
N LEU A 11 -9.27 -1.12 -5.75
CA LEU A 11 -9.04 -1.61 -4.39
C LEU A 11 -10.24 -1.30 -3.49
N ILE A 12 -10.71 -0.05 -3.50
CA ILE A 12 -11.90 0.37 -2.73
C ILE A 12 -13.12 -0.47 -3.13
N ALA A 13 -13.38 -0.64 -4.43
CA ALA A 13 -14.52 -1.42 -4.90
C ALA A 13 -14.51 -2.88 -4.40
N ARG A 14 -13.32 -3.47 -4.22
CA ARG A 14 -13.17 -4.80 -3.61
C ARG A 14 -13.41 -4.76 -2.10
N LEU A 15 -12.84 -3.79 -1.40
CA LEU A 15 -12.97 -3.65 0.06
C LEU A 15 -14.40 -3.33 0.51
N MET A 16 -15.18 -2.61 -0.31
CA MET A 16 -16.60 -2.30 -0.04
C MET A 16 -17.50 -3.53 0.10
N ARG A 17 -17.05 -4.72 -0.33
CA ARG A 17 -17.80 -5.98 -0.20
C ARG A 17 -17.66 -6.64 1.18
N PHE A 18 -16.75 -6.17 2.01
CA PHE A 18 -16.45 -6.73 3.33
C PHE A 18 -17.01 -5.85 4.45
N ASN A 19 -16.99 -6.37 5.68
CA ASN A 19 -17.34 -5.61 6.88
C ASN A 19 -16.37 -4.43 7.06
N GLN A 20 -16.88 -3.19 7.00
CA GLN A 20 -16.08 -1.97 7.10
C GLN A 20 -15.47 -1.75 8.50
N SER A 21 -15.86 -2.53 9.50
CA SER A 21 -15.23 -2.54 10.83
C SER A 21 -14.18 -3.64 10.99
N ALA A 22 -13.95 -4.48 9.97
CA ALA A 22 -12.91 -5.49 10.03
C ALA A 22 -11.51 -4.86 9.99
N LYS A 23 -10.54 -5.49 10.66
CA LYS A 23 -9.14 -5.11 10.58
C LYS A 23 -8.53 -5.57 9.27
N VAL A 24 -7.56 -4.81 8.76
CA VAL A 24 -6.77 -5.17 7.59
C VAL A 24 -5.38 -5.58 8.06
N ASP A 25 -5.02 -6.84 7.85
CA ASP A 25 -3.68 -7.37 8.12
C ASP A 25 -2.93 -7.55 6.79
N VAL A 26 -1.72 -6.99 6.70
CA VAL A 26 -0.79 -7.27 5.60
C VAL A 26 0.11 -8.42 6.04
N VAL A 27 0.11 -9.52 5.28
CA VAL A 27 0.84 -10.74 5.63
C VAL A 27 1.99 -10.96 4.66
N VAL A 28 3.22 -10.98 5.17
CA VAL A 28 4.42 -11.29 4.40
C VAL A 28 5.13 -12.47 5.07
N HIS A 29 5.53 -13.47 4.29
CA HIS A 29 6.14 -14.71 4.81
C HIS A 29 5.35 -15.34 5.97
N CYS A 30 4.02 -15.38 5.85
CA CYS A 30 3.09 -15.92 6.85
C CYS A 30 3.07 -15.18 8.20
N MET A 31 3.61 -13.97 8.28
CA MET A 31 3.56 -13.13 9.48
C MET A 31 2.79 -11.84 9.21
N PRO A 32 1.93 -11.38 10.13
CA PRO A 32 1.29 -10.09 10.03
C PRO A 32 2.32 -8.98 10.28
N GLU A 33 2.31 -7.97 9.41
CA GLU A 33 3.27 -6.87 9.44
C GLU A 33 2.53 -5.54 9.54
N GLN A 34 3.19 -4.57 10.19
CA GLN A 34 2.76 -3.18 10.12
C GLN A 34 3.09 -2.62 8.74
N PHE A 35 2.23 -1.72 8.27
CA PHE A 35 2.43 -1.06 7.00
C PHE A 35 2.03 0.41 7.05
N THR A 36 2.76 1.21 6.27
CA THR A 36 2.49 2.63 6.07
C THR A 36 2.00 2.86 4.65
N ILE A 37 0.92 3.62 4.51
CA ILE A 37 0.44 4.06 3.19
C ILE A 37 1.06 5.42 2.86
N THR A 38 1.76 5.48 1.74
CA THR A 38 2.32 6.71 1.18
C THR A 38 1.76 6.98 -0.21
N TRP A 39 1.96 8.20 -0.70
CA TRP A 39 1.46 8.66 -1.99
C TRP A 39 2.50 9.55 -2.66
N GLY A 40 2.48 9.60 -3.99
CA GLY A 40 3.41 10.41 -4.77
C GLY A 40 3.35 10.11 -6.26
N GLY A 41 4.47 10.34 -6.93
CA GLY A 41 4.67 10.08 -8.36
C GLY A 41 5.34 11.24 -9.08
N ARG A 42 5.05 12.49 -8.68
CA ARG A 42 5.70 13.70 -9.22
C ARG A 42 5.86 14.78 -8.16
N GLU A 43 6.82 15.67 -8.37
CA GLU A 43 6.99 16.88 -7.56
C GLU A 43 5.73 17.75 -7.61
N GLY A 44 5.27 18.24 -6.46
CA GLY A 44 4.06 19.05 -6.34
C GLY A 44 2.75 18.27 -6.29
N ASP A 45 2.80 16.93 -6.27
CA ASP A 45 1.59 16.12 -6.09
C ASP A 45 0.89 16.41 -4.76
N THR A 46 -0.42 16.18 -4.75
CA THR A 46 -1.26 16.17 -3.55
C THR A 46 -1.93 14.80 -3.44
N LYS A 47 -2.48 14.45 -2.28
CA LYS A 47 -3.28 13.22 -2.11
C LYS A 47 -4.42 13.05 -3.12
N LYS A 48 -4.92 14.14 -3.71
CA LYS A 48 -6.02 14.12 -4.70
C LYS A 48 -5.52 13.98 -6.14
N THR A 49 -4.26 14.32 -6.40
CA THR A 49 -3.68 14.40 -7.75
C THR A 49 -2.54 13.42 -7.96
N CYS A 50 -2.09 12.72 -6.90
CA CYS A 50 -1.01 11.75 -6.98
C CYS A 50 -1.33 10.67 -8.00
N SER A 51 -0.30 10.28 -8.75
CA SER A 51 -0.41 9.21 -9.74
C SER A 51 -0.19 7.83 -9.12
N GLU A 52 0.40 7.77 -7.93
CA GLU A 52 0.77 6.52 -7.26
C GLU A 52 0.44 6.53 -5.76
N VAL A 53 0.05 5.36 -5.25
CA VAL A 53 -0.13 5.05 -3.82
C VAL A 53 0.63 3.75 -3.53
N SER A 54 1.40 3.75 -2.45
CA SER A 54 2.31 2.64 -2.11
C SER A 54 2.09 2.20 -0.67
N PHE A 55 2.15 0.89 -0.43
CA PHE A 55 2.07 0.27 0.88
C PHE A 55 3.48 -0.19 1.26
N TYR A 56 4.09 0.49 2.22
CA TYR A 56 5.42 0.16 2.74
C TYR A 56 5.24 -0.80 3.91
N VAL A 57 5.86 -1.97 3.84
CA VAL A 57 5.92 -2.90 4.98
C VAL A 57 7.10 -2.46 5.82
N ASP A 58 6.81 -1.80 6.94
CA ASP A 58 7.81 -0.98 7.66
C ASP A 58 9.08 -1.76 8.00
N ARG A 59 8.95 -3.03 8.41
CA ARG A 59 10.08 -3.91 8.71
C ARG A 59 10.98 -4.17 7.50
N LEU A 60 10.42 -4.32 6.31
CA LEU A 60 11.18 -4.63 5.09
C LEU A 60 11.90 -3.41 4.51
N CYS A 61 11.51 -2.21 4.93
CA CYS A 61 12.10 -0.96 4.45
C CYS A 61 13.25 -0.46 5.34
N GLN A 62 13.44 -1.07 6.52
CA GLN A 62 14.54 -0.72 7.43
C GLN A 62 15.88 -1.40 7.04
N ASP A 63 15.84 -2.49 6.28
CA ASP A 63 17.03 -3.27 5.91
C ASP A 63 17.91 -2.60 4.82
N GLU A 64 17.55 -1.44 4.26
CA GLU A 64 18.35 -0.71 3.25
C GLU A 64 19.22 0.42 3.82
N SER A 65 19.49 0.45 5.13
CA SER A 65 20.29 1.52 5.77
C SER A 65 21.79 1.19 5.97
N ASP A 66 22.28 0.04 5.49
CA ASP A 66 23.69 -0.38 5.58
C ASP A 66 24.35 -0.53 4.19
N CYS A 67 24.43 0.57 3.43
CA CYS A 67 25.28 0.71 2.23
C CYS A 67 26.13 1.97 2.29
#